data_AF-A0A961CI97-F1
#
_entry.id   AF-A0A961CI97-F1
#
_cell.length_a   1.000
_cell.length_b   1.000
_cell.length_c   1.000
_cell.angle_alpha   90.00
_cell.angle_beta   90.00
_cell.angle_gamma   90.00
#
_symmetry.space_group_name_H-M   'P 1'
#
loop_
_entity.id
_entity.type
_entity.pdbx_description
1 polymer ?
#
loop_
_entity_poly.entity_id
_entity_poly.type
_entity_poly.pdbx_seq_one_letter_code
_entity_poly.pdbx_strand_id
1 'polypeptide(L)'
;MRVSRAEVCAVACAELFRGAGEIMVSPMTTMASIGARLARLTFAPEILLTDGEARLLADTPSLGAAGAIEGWMPFGRVFETLAWGRRHVVMGANQIDRFGNQNLSALGPLQHPTRQMFGVRGAPGNTVNHITSYWVGNHSPRVFCETVDVVSGIGWDKVDPDNPAYRFVNVFRVVSNLGVFDFGGPDHSMRA
;
A
#
# COMPACT_ATOMS: atom_id res chain seq x y z
N MET A 1 -5.33 22.03 22.30
CA MET A 1 -4.81 21.63 20.96
C MET A 1 -5.91 20.84 20.26
N ARG A 2 -6.28 21.19 19.02
CA ARG A 2 -7.36 20.52 18.27
C ARG A 2 -6.73 19.62 17.20
N VAL A 3 -6.99 18.32 17.28
CA VAL A 3 -6.50 17.34 16.29
C VAL A 3 -7.42 17.37 15.06
N SER A 4 -6.83 17.53 13.89
CA SER A 4 -7.47 17.50 12.58
C SER A 4 -7.67 16.07 12.06
N ARG A 5 -8.59 15.89 11.11
CA ARG A 5 -8.78 14.59 10.43
C ARG A 5 -7.51 14.10 9.73
N ALA A 6 -6.73 15.01 9.15
CA ALA A 6 -5.49 14.68 8.46
C ALA A 6 -4.44 14.14 9.43
N GLU A 7 -4.33 14.70 10.63
CA GLU A 7 -3.42 14.19 11.68
C GLU A 7 -3.85 12.79 12.16
N VAL A 8 -5.16 12.55 12.33
CA VAL A 8 -5.66 11.20 12.63
C VAL A 8 -5.31 10.22 11.51
N CYS A 9 -5.45 10.62 10.24
CA CYS A 9 -5.08 9.77 9.10
C CYS A 9 -3.56 9.51 9.04
N ALA A 10 -2.74 10.52 9.35
CA ALA A 10 -1.29 10.39 9.36
C ALA A 10 -0.82 9.38 10.41
N VAL A 11 -1.38 9.44 11.62
CA VAL A 11 -1.12 8.46 12.68
C VAL A 11 -1.66 7.08 12.29
N ALA A 12 -2.87 6.99 11.72
CA ALA A 12 -3.41 5.72 11.23
C ALA A 12 -2.53 5.08 10.14
N CYS A 13 -1.96 5.88 9.24
CA CYS A 13 -0.98 5.40 8.28
C CYS A 13 0.35 4.99 8.94
N ALA A 14 0.81 5.67 9.99
CA ALA A 14 2.00 5.25 10.73
C ALA A 14 1.80 3.88 11.40
N GLU A 15 0.62 3.65 11.97
CA GLU A 15 0.25 2.38 12.62
C GLU A 15 0.23 1.18 11.66
N LEU A 16 0.23 1.40 10.34
CA LEU A 16 0.43 0.33 9.37
C LEU A 16 1.79 -0.36 9.53
N PHE A 17 2.78 0.35 10.06
CA PHE A 17 4.18 -0.10 10.14
C PHE A 17 4.59 -0.51 11.55
N ARG A 18 3.67 -0.57 12.51
CA ARG A 18 3.98 -1.02 13.87
C ARG A 18 4.42 -2.48 13.84
N GLY A 19 5.62 -2.75 14.35
CA GLY A 19 6.19 -4.10 14.35
C GLY A 19 6.58 -4.62 12.96
N ALA A 20 6.74 -3.72 11.99
CA ALA A 20 7.18 -4.09 10.64
C ALA A 20 8.56 -4.75 10.62
N GLY A 21 9.44 -4.41 11.58
CA GLY A 21 10.82 -4.84 11.58
C GLY A 21 11.61 -4.18 10.44
N GLU A 22 12.82 -4.69 10.21
CA GLU A 22 13.75 -4.13 9.23
C GLU A 22 13.36 -4.56 7.79
N ILE A 23 12.37 -3.85 7.24
CA ILE A 23 11.83 -4.04 5.89
C ILE A 23 11.78 -2.72 5.12
N MET A 24 11.69 -2.81 3.79
CA MET A 24 11.46 -1.65 2.94
C MET A 24 9.99 -1.18 3.05
N VAL A 25 9.77 0.05 3.50
CA VAL A 25 8.45 0.68 3.46
C VAL A 25 8.34 1.56 2.22
N SER A 26 7.30 1.33 1.42
CA SER A 26 7.09 2.00 0.13
C SER A 26 5.75 2.75 0.10
N PRO A 27 5.69 3.97 0.66
CA PRO A 27 4.47 4.77 0.67
C PRO A 27 4.29 5.52 -0.66
N MET A 28 3.27 5.17 -1.44
CA MET A 28 3.02 5.76 -2.77
C MET A 28 2.03 6.92 -2.76
N THR A 29 1.74 7.48 -1.57
CA THR A 29 0.87 8.65 -1.39
C THR A 29 1.45 9.57 -0.32
N THR A 30 1.14 10.86 -0.40
CA THR A 30 1.62 11.85 0.59
C THR A 30 1.25 11.47 2.01
N MET A 31 -0.01 11.05 2.24
CA MET A 31 -0.48 10.66 3.57
C MET A 31 0.28 9.44 4.12
N ALA A 32 0.47 8.42 3.29
CA ALA A 32 1.24 7.25 3.68
C ALA A 32 2.72 7.60 3.94
N SER A 33 3.29 8.55 3.19
CA SER A 33 4.69 8.99 3.36
C SER A 33 4.88 9.73 4.68
N ILE A 34 3.92 10.58 5.06
CA ILE A 34 3.90 11.21 6.39
C ILE A 34 3.83 10.13 7.48
N GLY A 35 2.91 9.17 7.34
CA GLY A 35 2.78 8.07 8.30
C GLY A 35 4.05 7.23 8.43
N ALA A 36 4.69 6.88 7.32
CA ALA A 36 5.92 6.09 7.32
C ALA A 36 7.08 6.83 8.00
N ARG A 37 7.25 8.12 7.70
CA ARG A 37 8.25 8.96 8.34
C ARG A 37 7.98 9.15 9.84
N LEU A 38 6.70 9.30 10.22
CA LEU A 38 6.30 9.35 11.62
C LEU A 38 6.63 8.03 12.35
N ALA A 39 6.32 6.88 11.75
CA ALA A 39 6.65 5.57 12.30
C ALA A 39 8.17 5.42 12.50
N ARG A 40 8.98 5.76 11.48
CA ARG A 40 10.45 5.70 11.55
C ARG A 40 11.04 6.58 12.65
N LEU A 41 10.47 7.77 12.86
CA LEU A 41 10.90 8.69 13.91
C LEU A 41 10.39 8.33 15.31
N THR A 42 9.56 7.29 15.46
CA THR A 42 8.92 6.98 16.74
C THR A 42 9.06 5.50 17.11
N PHE A 43 8.22 4.62 16.56
CA PHE A 43 8.04 3.25 17.06
C PHE A 43 8.47 2.14 16.08
N ALA A 44 8.94 2.49 14.89
CA ALA A 44 9.49 1.56 13.91
C ALA A 44 10.79 2.11 13.29
N PRO A 45 11.82 2.44 14.10
CA PRO A 45 13.04 3.09 13.63
C PRO A 45 13.85 2.28 12.60
N GLU A 46 13.65 0.97 12.56
CA GLU A 46 14.35 0.03 11.70
C GLU A 46 13.85 -0.02 10.25
N ILE A 47 12.71 0.60 9.92
CA ILE A 47 12.19 0.55 8.55
C ILE A 47 13.09 1.31 7.58
N LEU A 48 13.17 0.84 6.34
CA LEU A 48 13.91 1.49 5.27
C LEU A 48 12.97 2.34 4.42
N LEU A 49 13.38 3.58 4.11
CA LEU A 49 12.67 4.49 3.21
C LEU A 49 13.59 4.93 2.06
N THR A 50 13.01 5.13 0.88
CA THR A 50 13.74 5.72 -0.24
C THR A 50 13.46 7.22 -0.38
N ASP A 51 14.30 7.88 -1.16
CA ASP A 51 14.08 9.24 -1.67
C ASP A 51 12.92 9.35 -2.68
N GLY A 52 12.27 8.23 -3.02
CA GLY A 52 11.22 8.14 -4.02
C GLY A 52 11.72 7.79 -5.42
N GLU A 53 13.03 7.63 -5.60
CA GLU A 53 13.63 7.30 -6.91
C GLU A 53 14.55 6.08 -6.81
N ALA A 54 15.75 6.22 -6.24
CA ALA A 54 16.77 5.18 -6.34
C ALA A 54 17.74 5.08 -5.15
N ARG A 55 17.53 5.83 -4.06
CA ARG A 55 18.45 5.86 -2.91
C ARG A 55 17.71 5.60 -1.60
N LEU A 56 18.36 4.91 -0.68
CA LEU A 56 17.87 4.69 0.69
C LEU A 56 18.29 5.86 1.57
N LEU A 57 17.34 6.43 2.32
CA LEU A 57 17.56 7.58 3.20
C LEU A 57 18.12 7.10 4.55
N ALA A 58 19.29 7.61 4.96
CA ALA A 58 19.84 7.37 6.29
C ALA A 58 19.01 8.08 7.38
N ASP A 59 18.67 9.35 7.11
CA ASP A 59 17.82 10.16 8.00
C ASP A 59 16.35 10.13 7.55
N THR A 60 15.48 10.78 8.32
CA THR A 60 14.06 10.96 7.97
C THR A 60 13.77 12.44 7.70
N PRO A 61 14.07 12.97 6.49
CA PRO A 61 13.85 14.37 6.19
C PRO A 61 12.35 14.74 6.16
N SER A 62 12.03 16.02 5.99
CA SER A 62 10.66 16.45 5.65
C SER A 62 10.30 16.04 4.21
N LEU A 63 9.00 16.09 3.87
CA LEU A 63 8.55 15.78 2.51
C LEU A 63 9.22 16.70 1.48
N GLY A 64 9.73 16.11 0.39
CA GLY A 64 10.40 16.84 -0.69
C GLY A 64 11.80 17.35 -0.36
N ALA A 65 12.26 17.24 0.89
CA ALA A 65 13.63 17.56 1.26
C ALA A 65 14.57 16.39 1.00
N ALA A 66 15.81 16.72 0.60
CA ALA A 66 16.89 15.75 0.55
C ALA A 66 17.33 15.34 1.96
N GLY A 67 17.92 14.15 2.07
CA GLY A 67 18.51 13.64 3.31
C GLY A 67 19.81 12.90 3.02
N ALA A 68 20.57 12.57 4.07
CA ALA A 68 21.72 11.69 3.95
C ALA A 68 21.29 10.32 3.40
N ILE A 69 22.19 9.64 2.69
CA ILE A 69 21.93 8.40 1.97
C ILE A 69 22.70 7.25 2.60
N GLU A 70 22.03 6.13 2.86
CA GLU A 70 22.63 4.92 3.44
C GLU A 70 22.72 3.74 2.45
N GLY A 71 22.19 3.90 1.23
CA GLY A 71 22.27 2.83 0.25
C GLY A 71 21.65 3.14 -1.10
N TRP A 72 21.74 2.16 -2.00
CA TRP A 72 21.26 2.23 -3.38
C TRP A 72 20.11 1.25 -3.61
N MET A 73 19.00 1.75 -4.15
CA MET A 73 17.74 1.03 -4.39
C MET A 73 17.15 1.37 -5.77
N PRO A 74 17.86 1.08 -6.87
CA PRO A 74 17.32 1.26 -8.23
C PRO A 74 16.15 0.31 -8.48
N PHE A 75 15.34 0.55 -9.51
CA PHE A 75 14.15 -0.26 -9.79
C PHE A 75 14.41 -1.77 -9.90
N GLY A 76 15.56 -2.19 -10.46
CA GLY A 76 15.95 -3.61 -10.47
C GLY A 76 15.98 -4.22 -9.06
N ARG A 77 16.59 -3.52 -8.11
CA ARG A 77 16.66 -3.94 -6.70
C ARG A 77 15.31 -3.84 -5.99
N VAL A 78 14.43 -2.94 -6.42
CA VAL A 78 13.04 -2.93 -5.94
C VAL A 78 12.33 -4.23 -6.32
N PHE A 79 12.54 -4.73 -7.55
CA PHE A 79 11.98 -6.03 -7.97
C PHE A 79 12.59 -7.20 -7.20
N GLU A 80 13.89 -7.19 -6.94
CA GLU A 80 14.55 -8.20 -6.08
C GLU A 80 13.96 -8.17 -4.65
N THR A 81 13.79 -6.97 -4.08
CA THR A 81 13.30 -6.78 -2.71
C THR A 81 11.84 -7.18 -2.57
N LEU A 82 10.98 -6.86 -3.55
CA LEU A 82 9.57 -7.25 -3.49
C LEU A 82 9.40 -8.75 -3.64
N ALA A 83 10.18 -9.41 -4.50
CA ALA A 83 10.12 -10.87 -4.67
C ALA A 83 10.68 -11.62 -3.45
N TRP A 84 11.61 -10.99 -2.72
CA TRP A 84 12.12 -11.50 -1.45
C TRP A 84 11.12 -11.37 -0.29
N GLY A 85 10.11 -10.51 -0.42
CA GLY A 85 9.03 -10.36 0.54
C GLY A 85 9.30 -9.36 1.69
N ARG A 86 10.51 -8.79 1.77
CA ARG A 86 10.87 -7.81 2.82
C ARG A 86 10.42 -6.40 2.49
N ARG A 87 9.13 -6.23 2.28
CA ARG A 87 8.54 -4.96 1.89
C ARG A 87 7.11 -4.79 2.37
N HIS A 88 6.73 -3.56 2.70
CA HIS A 88 5.35 -3.17 2.90
C HIS A 88 5.05 -1.95 2.03
N VAL A 89 4.16 -2.12 1.05
CA VAL A 89 3.72 -1.02 0.18
C VAL A 89 2.40 -0.45 0.65
N VAL A 90 2.25 0.87 0.54
CA VAL A 90 0.95 1.54 0.68
C VAL A 90 0.61 2.23 -0.64
N MET A 91 -0.37 1.67 -1.37
CA MET A 91 -0.78 2.17 -2.68
C MET A 91 -2.03 3.06 -2.57
N GLY A 92 -2.24 3.92 -3.57
CA GLY A 92 -3.56 4.48 -3.82
C GLY A 92 -4.47 3.47 -4.53
N ALA A 93 -5.73 3.83 -4.77
CA ALA A 93 -6.65 3.01 -5.54
C ALA A 93 -7.67 3.88 -6.28
N ASN A 94 -7.99 3.50 -7.52
CA ASN A 94 -9.18 3.99 -8.21
C ASN A 94 -10.43 3.24 -7.72
N GLN A 95 -10.32 1.93 -7.52
CA GLN A 95 -11.35 1.08 -6.92
C GLN A 95 -10.72 0.07 -5.94
N ILE A 96 -11.46 -0.29 -4.90
CA ILE A 96 -11.19 -1.39 -3.97
C ILE A 96 -12.53 -2.10 -3.74
N ASP A 97 -12.57 -3.42 -3.88
CA ASP A 97 -13.78 -4.19 -3.55
C ASP A 97 -13.75 -4.79 -2.14
N ARG A 98 -14.84 -5.49 -1.79
CA ARG A 98 -15.04 -6.06 -0.45
C ARG A 98 -14.00 -7.09 -0.04
N PHE A 99 -13.25 -7.69 -0.97
CA PHE A 99 -12.23 -8.71 -0.68
C PHE A 99 -10.80 -8.16 -0.81
N GLY A 100 -10.68 -6.87 -1.14
CA GLY A 100 -9.39 -6.18 -1.25
C GLY A 100 -8.77 -6.24 -2.63
N ASN A 101 -9.52 -6.69 -3.65
CA ASN A 101 -9.05 -6.48 -5.02
C ASN A 101 -8.98 -4.98 -5.28
N GLN A 102 -7.92 -4.56 -5.95
CA GLN A 102 -7.64 -3.16 -6.18
C GLN A 102 -7.46 -2.88 -7.67
N ASN A 103 -7.94 -1.72 -8.12
CA ASN A 103 -7.74 -1.24 -9.48
C ASN A 103 -6.99 0.09 -9.50
N LEU A 104 -5.94 0.14 -10.33
CA LEU A 104 -5.26 1.37 -10.78
C LEU A 104 -4.95 1.35 -12.29
N SER A 105 -5.55 0.40 -13.01
CA SER A 105 -5.24 0.08 -14.40
C SER A 105 -6.10 0.84 -15.40
N ALA A 106 -7.40 0.54 -15.44
CA ALA A 106 -8.38 1.16 -16.34
C ALA A 106 -9.81 0.92 -15.83
N LEU A 107 -10.78 1.69 -16.33
CA LEU A 107 -12.22 1.42 -16.16
C LEU A 107 -12.81 0.90 -17.48
N GLY A 108 -13.80 0.01 -17.41
CA GLY A 108 -14.43 -0.65 -18.54
C GLY A 108 -13.70 -1.90 -19.04
N PRO A 109 -14.06 -2.40 -20.24
CA PRO A 109 -13.51 -3.62 -20.83
C PRO A 109 -11.97 -3.58 -21.02
N LEU A 110 -11.28 -4.69 -20.75
CA LEU A 110 -9.81 -4.77 -20.74
C LEU A 110 -9.14 -4.28 -22.04
N GLN A 111 -9.67 -4.65 -23.21
CA GLN A 111 -9.09 -4.30 -24.51
C GLN A 111 -9.65 -2.98 -25.09
N HIS A 112 -10.71 -2.43 -24.47
CA HIS A 112 -11.36 -1.19 -24.90
C HIS A 112 -11.87 -0.41 -23.67
N PRO A 113 -10.94 0.10 -22.83
CA PRO A 113 -11.33 0.76 -21.60
C PRO A 113 -12.05 2.08 -21.90
N THR A 114 -13.06 2.39 -21.08
CA THR A 114 -13.76 3.68 -21.14
C THR A 114 -12.94 4.81 -20.54
N ARG A 115 -12.00 4.47 -19.63
CA ARG A 115 -11.02 5.39 -19.07
C ARG A 115 -9.72 4.68 -18.75
N GLN A 116 -8.63 5.10 -19.40
CA GLN A 116 -7.29 4.58 -19.15
C GLN A 116 -6.65 5.24 -17.92
N MET A 117 -5.93 4.45 -17.11
CA MET A 117 -5.00 4.92 -16.08
C MET A 117 -3.60 4.35 -16.33
N PHE A 118 -2.95 3.71 -15.34
CA PHE A 118 -1.53 3.37 -15.41
C PHE A 118 -1.21 1.99 -15.97
N GLY A 119 -2.22 1.17 -16.28
CA GLY A 119 -2.05 -0.29 -16.31
C GLY A 119 -1.83 -0.86 -14.90
N VAL A 120 -1.61 -2.17 -14.76
CA VAL A 120 -1.53 -2.83 -13.43
C VAL A 120 -0.29 -2.45 -12.61
N ARG A 121 0.73 -1.82 -13.23
CA ARG A 121 2.01 -1.45 -12.59
C ARG A 121 2.60 -2.65 -11.83
N GLY A 122 3.14 -2.43 -10.63
CA GLY A 122 3.64 -3.49 -9.75
C GLY A 122 2.58 -4.06 -8.80
N ALA A 123 1.30 -3.67 -8.91
CA ALA A 123 0.27 -4.12 -7.97
C ALA A 123 0.11 -5.65 -7.91
N PRO A 124 0.21 -6.42 -9.03
CA PRO A 124 0.13 -7.88 -8.96
C PRO A 124 1.29 -8.47 -8.15
N GLY A 125 2.52 -8.02 -8.43
CA GLY A 125 3.72 -8.48 -7.73
C GLY A 125 3.73 -8.10 -6.25
N ASN A 126 3.23 -6.91 -5.90
CA ASN A 126 3.15 -6.48 -4.51
C ASN A 126 2.20 -7.38 -3.70
N THR A 127 0.98 -7.56 -4.19
CA THR A 127 -0.09 -8.25 -3.45
C THR A 127 0.14 -9.75 -3.28
N VAL A 128 0.87 -10.39 -4.21
CA VAL A 128 1.20 -11.82 -4.11
C VAL A 128 2.45 -12.13 -3.30
N ASN A 129 3.36 -11.16 -3.07
CA ASN A 129 4.65 -11.43 -2.40
C ASN A 129 4.76 -10.88 -0.98
N HIS A 130 4.06 -9.80 -0.63
CA HIS A 130 4.28 -9.14 0.65
C HIS A 130 3.11 -8.28 1.12
N ILE A 131 3.25 -7.74 2.33
CA ILE A 131 2.23 -6.90 2.97
C ILE A 131 1.88 -5.71 2.07
N THR A 132 0.58 -5.53 1.81
CA THR A 132 0.05 -4.46 0.98
C THR A 132 -1.10 -3.77 1.69
N SER A 133 -1.01 -2.45 1.85
CA SER A 133 -2.08 -1.60 2.36
C SER A 133 -2.51 -0.56 1.33
N TYR A 134 -3.66 0.08 1.57
CA TYR A 134 -4.20 1.11 0.70
C TYR A 134 -4.52 2.40 1.45
N TRP A 135 -4.33 3.54 0.78
CA TRP A 135 -4.79 4.86 1.24
C TRP A 135 -5.87 5.41 0.30
N VAL A 136 -7.01 5.82 0.86
CA VAL A 136 -8.13 6.43 0.12
C VAL A 136 -8.52 7.78 0.74
N GLY A 137 -8.08 8.87 0.12
CA GLY A 137 -8.33 10.23 0.62
C GLY A 137 -9.78 10.72 0.49
N ASN A 138 -10.59 10.07 -0.36
CA ASN A 138 -12.01 10.37 -0.50
C ASN A 138 -12.82 9.07 -0.58
N HIS A 139 -13.21 8.54 0.58
CA HIS A 139 -14.02 7.35 0.73
C HIS A 139 -15.41 7.59 0.09
N SER A 140 -15.70 6.87 -0.99
CA SER A 140 -16.97 6.96 -1.71
C SER A 140 -17.35 5.63 -2.35
N PRO A 141 -18.63 5.40 -2.68
CA PRO A 141 -19.07 4.17 -3.36
C PRO A 141 -18.45 3.94 -4.75
N ARG A 142 -17.86 4.98 -5.36
CA ARG A 142 -17.13 4.83 -6.64
C ARG A 142 -15.75 4.21 -6.45
N VAL A 143 -15.16 4.39 -5.27
CA VAL A 143 -13.87 3.78 -4.89
C VAL A 143 -14.13 2.44 -4.21
N PHE A 144 -14.99 2.41 -3.19
CA PHE A 144 -15.41 1.17 -2.53
C PHE A 144 -16.63 0.60 -3.24
N CYS A 145 -16.39 -0.22 -4.26
CA CYS A 145 -17.42 -0.78 -5.14
C CYS A 145 -17.59 -2.30 -4.91
N GLU A 146 -18.62 -2.89 -5.50
CA GLU A 146 -18.86 -4.34 -5.37
C GLU A 146 -17.81 -5.17 -6.10
N THR A 147 -17.45 -4.74 -7.32
CA THR A 147 -16.47 -5.40 -8.19
C THR A 147 -15.57 -4.35 -8.81
N VAL A 148 -14.26 -4.59 -8.81
CA VAL A 148 -13.32 -3.74 -9.54
C VAL A 148 -13.34 -4.05 -11.03
N ASP A 149 -13.17 -3.03 -11.87
CA ASP A 149 -13.18 -3.23 -13.33
C ASP A 149 -11.96 -4.05 -13.80
N VAL A 150 -10.79 -3.81 -13.20
CA VAL A 150 -9.55 -4.53 -13.48
C VAL A 150 -8.83 -4.86 -12.18
N VAL A 151 -8.63 -6.15 -11.91
CA VAL A 151 -7.83 -6.61 -10.76
C VAL A 151 -6.35 -6.32 -11.03
N SER A 152 -5.86 -5.22 -10.48
CA SER A 152 -4.45 -4.82 -10.49
C SER A 152 -3.73 -5.41 -9.28
N GLY A 153 -4.27 -5.21 -8.08
CA GLY A 153 -3.86 -5.93 -6.87
C GLY A 153 -4.87 -7.03 -6.56
N ILE A 154 -4.40 -8.25 -6.26
CA ILE A 154 -5.29 -9.36 -5.93
C ILE A 154 -5.85 -9.22 -4.51
N GLY A 155 -7.13 -9.52 -4.35
CA GLY A 155 -7.81 -9.66 -3.06
C GLY A 155 -7.82 -11.10 -2.57
N TRP A 156 -8.40 -11.30 -1.38
CA TRP A 156 -8.43 -12.60 -0.71
C TRP A 156 -9.26 -13.67 -1.45
N ASP A 157 -10.27 -13.26 -2.23
CA ASP A 157 -11.10 -14.16 -3.04
C ASP A 157 -10.37 -14.69 -4.30
N LYS A 158 -9.13 -14.25 -4.57
CA LYS A 158 -8.27 -14.78 -5.63
C LYS A 158 -7.25 -15.80 -5.13
N VAL A 159 -7.21 -16.05 -3.82
CA VAL A 159 -6.29 -17.00 -3.20
C VAL A 159 -6.79 -18.41 -3.44
N ASP A 160 -5.99 -19.21 -4.15
CA ASP A 160 -6.19 -20.65 -4.25
C ASP A 160 -5.54 -21.34 -3.03
N PRO A 161 -6.32 -21.93 -2.12
CA PRO A 161 -5.79 -22.53 -0.89
C PRO A 161 -4.96 -23.79 -1.16
N ASP A 162 -5.13 -24.45 -2.31
CA ASP A 162 -4.39 -25.65 -2.68
C ASP A 162 -3.06 -25.32 -3.38
N ASN A 163 -2.84 -24.05 -3.71
CA ASN A 163 -1.64 -23.58 -4.38
C ASN A 163 -0.74 -22.75 -3.43
N PRO A 164 0.42 -23.29 -3.01
CA PRO A 164 1.31 -22.59 -2.07
C PRO A 164 1.92 -21.31 -2.64
N ALA A 165 1.79 -21.01 -3.93
CA ALA A 165 2.23 -19.75 -4.52
C ALA A 165 1.53 -18.52 -3.89
N TYR A 166 0.30 -18.69 -3.36
CA TYR A 166 -0.46 -17.61 -2.72
C TYR A 166 -0.17 -17.41 -1.23
N ARG A 167 0.70 -18.22 -0.62
CA ARG A 167 0.96 -18.21 0.83
C ARG A 167 1.48 -16.89 1.40
N PHE A 168 1.94 -15.97 0.54
CA PHE A 168 2.46 -14.66 0.92
C PHE A 168 1.47 -13.51 0.70
N VAL A 169 0.25 -13.80 0.21
CA VAL A 169 -0.80 -12.79 0.10
C VAL A 169 -1.10 -12.24 1.50
N ASN A 170 -0.95 -10.93 1.63
CA ASN A 170 -1.25 -10.21 2.85
C ASN A 170 -1.75 -8.81 2.51
N VAL A 171 -3.00 -8.74 2.03
CA VAL A 171 -3.72 -7.48 1.90
C VAL A 171 -4.16 -7.07 3.31
N PHE A 172 -3.42 -6.13 3.90
CA PHE A 172 -3.42 -5.91 5.33
C PHE A 172 -4.52 -4.96 5.79
N ARG A 173 -4.47 -3.69 5.35
CA ARG A 173 -5.37 -2.63 5.83
C ARG A 173 -5.64 -1.59 4.76
N VAL A 174 -6.79 -0.94 4.89
CA VAL A 174 -7.14 0.29 4.18
C VAL A 174 -7.27 1.43 5.18
N VAL A 175 -6.57 2.52 4.97
CA VAL A 175 -6.81 3.77 5.70
C VAL A 175 -7.53 4.73 4.76
N SER A 176 -8.64 5.30 5.21
CA SER A 176 -9.34 6.34 4.47
C SER A 176 -9.51 7.61 5.29
N ASN A 177 -10.01 8.67 4.65
CA ASN A 177 -10.45 9.87 5.36
C ASN A 177 -11.58 9.62 6.38
N LEU A 178 -12.18 8.42 6.46
CA LEU A 178 -13.27 8.08 7.38
C LEU A 178 -12.89 7.08 8.47
N GLY A 179 -11.88 6.23 8.27
CA GLY A 179 -11.53 5.18 9.22
C GLY A 179 -10.37 4.30 8.78
N VAL A 180 -10.13 3.26 9.56
CA VAL A 180 -9.17 2.18 9.28
C VAL A 180 -9.96 0.90 9.13
N PHE A 181 -9.68 0.15 8.08
CA PHE A 181 -10.39 -1.08 7.72
C PHE A 181 -9.37 -2.20 7.53
N ASP A 182 -9.78 -3.43 7.77
CA ASP A 182 -9.03 -4.64 7.45
C ASP A 182 -9.89 -5.64 6.68
N PHE A 183 -9.35 -6.82 6.40
CA PHE A 183 -10.04 -7.92 5.71
C PHE A 183 -10.25 -9.11 6.67
N GLY A 184 -10.61 -8.81 7.93
CA GLY A 184 -10.86 -9.78 8.98
C GLY A 184 -12.34 -10.11 9.20
N GLY A 185 -13.23 -9.69 8.29
CA GLY A 185 -14.63 -10.12 8.27
C GLY A 185 -14.80 -11.57 7.78
N PRO A 186 -16.03 -12.11 7.78
CA PRO A 186 -16.32 -13.42 7.19
C PRO A 186 -15.78 -13.52 5.77
N ASP A 187 -15.16 -14.65 5.43
CA ASP A 187 -14.55 -14.92 4.12
C ASP A 187 -13.55 -13.84 3.66
N HIS A 188 -12.80 -13.27 4.62
CA HIS A 188 -11.88 -12.15 4.39
C HIS A 188 -12.53 -10.91 3.77
N SER A 189 -13.82 -10.69 4.05
CA SER A 189 -14.48 -9.45 3.66
C SER A 189 -14.01 -8.27 4.50
N MET A 190 -14.09 -7.08 3.90
CA MET A 190 -13.71 -5.81 4.53
C MET A 190 -14.50 -5.58 5.82
N ARG A 191 -13.79 -5.16 6.87
CA ARG A 191 -14.32 -4.86 8.20
C ARG A 191 -13.80 -3.49 8.66
N ALA A 192 -14.70 -2.72 9.28
CA ALA A 192 -14.40 -1.44 9.91
C ALA A 192 -14.08 -1.60 11.41
#